data_AF-A0A965MSD9-F1
#
_entry.id   AF-A0A965MSD9-F1
#
_cell.length_a   1.000
_cell.length_b   1.000
_cell.length_c   1.000
_cell.angle_alpha   90.00
_cell.angle_beta   90.00
_cell.angle_gamma   90.00
#
_symmetry.space_group_name_H-M   'P 1'
#
loop_
_entity.id
_entity.type
_entity.pdbx_description
1 polymer ?
#
loop_
_entity_poly.entity_id
_entity_poly.type
_entity_poly.pdbx_seq_one_letter_code
_entity_poly.pdbx_strand_id
1 'polypeptide(L)' 'NDLHIAAHARSEGLVLVTNNVREFERIPALAVENWVGSE' A
#
# COMPACT_ATOMS: atom_id res chain seq x y z
N ASN A 1 -0.17 12.46 -3.40
CA ASN A 1 -0.94 12.21 -2.16
C ASN A 1 -0.50 10.87 -1.55
N ASP A 2 -0.19 9.91 -2.41
CA ASP A 2 0.20 8.52 -2.18
C ASP A 2 1.29 8.33 -1.13
N LEU A 3 2.31 9.20 -1.14
CA LEU A 3 3.37 9.18 -0.14
C LEU A 3 2.85 9.43 1.30
N HIS A 4 1.85 10.29 1.49
CA HIS A 4 1.30 10.57 2.83
C HIS A 4 0.46 9.39 3.34
N ILE A 5 -0.31 8.77 2.45
CA ILE A 5 -1.11 7.56 2.77
C ILE A 5 -0.16 6.41 3.16
N ALA A 6 0.88 6.19 2.36
CA ALA A 6 1.90 5.19 2.64
C ALA A 6 2.67 5.46 3.93
N ALA A 7 3.04 6.72 4.19
CA ALA A 7 3.75 7.10 5.40
C ALA A 7 2.92 6.82 6.66
N HIS A 8 1.62 7.14 6.62
CA HIS A 8 0.69 6.86 7.71
C HIS A 8 0.48 5.35 7.92
N ALA A 9 0.19 4.60 6.86
CA ALA A 9 0.03 3.15 6.96
C ALA A 9 1.30 2.48 7.51
N ARG A 10 2.49 2.93 7.09
CA ARG A 10 3.76 2.43 7.60
C ARG A 10 4.02 2.80 9.06
N SER A 11 3.69 4.02 9.49
CA SER A 11 3.91 4.45 10.88
C SER A 11 3.04 3.65 11.86
N GLU A 12 1.82 3.31 11.43
CA GLU A 12 0.86 2.55 12.24
C GLU A 12 1.00 1.03 12.05
N GLY A 13 1.90 0.55 11.19
CA GLY A 13 2.07 -0.89 10.91
C GLY A 13 0.84 -1.53 10.23
N LEU A 14 0.08 -0.75 9.47
CA LEU A 14 -1.15 -1.18 8.79
C LEU A 14 -0.84 -1.80 7.42
N VAL A 15 -1.79 -2.61 6.93
CA VAL A 15 -1.80 -3.11 5.55
C VAL A 15 -2.52 -2.09 4.66
N LEU A 16 -1.84 -1.60 3.63
CA LEU A 16 -2.42 -0.73 2.62
C LEU A 16 -3.09 -1.54 1.52
N VAL A 17 -4.41 -1.49 1.44
CA VAL A 17 -5.17 -2.11 0.35
C VAL A 17 -5.27 -1.14 -0.83
N THR A 18 -4.79 -1.54 -1.99
CA THR A 18 -4.81 -0.70 -3.21
C THR A 18 -4.82 -1.55 -4.49
N ASN A 19 -5.46 -1.02 -5.54
CA ASN A 19 -5.40 -1.60 -6.89
C ASN A 19 -4.16 -1.14 -7.69
N ASN A 20 -3.40 -0.16 -7.19
CA ASN A 20 -2.19 0.36 -7.81
C ASN A 20 -0.92 -0.12 -7.08
N VAL A 21 -0.77 -1.45 -6.93
CA VAL A 21 0.32 -2.07 -6.14
C VAL A 21 1.70 -1.58 -6.57
N ARG A 22 1.93 -1.40 -7.88
CA ARG A 22 3.22 -0.96 -8.46
C ARG A 22 3.71 0.37 -7.89
N GLU A 23 2.79 1.24 -7.49
CA GLU A 23 3.15 2.52 -6.91
C GLU A 23 3.65 2.39 -5.46
N PHE A 24 3.14 1.42 -4.72
CA PHE A 24 3.38 1.28 -3.29
C PHE A 24 4.40 0.18 -2.93
N GLU A 25 4.61 -0.81 -3.81
CA GLU A 25 5.58 -1.89 -3.61
C GLU A 25 7.04 -1.39 -3.48
N ARG A 26 7.34 -0.20 -4.03
CA ARG A 26 8.67 0.43 -3.90
C ARG A 26 8.97 0.97 -2.50
N ILE A 27 7.98 1.02 -1.61
CA ILE A 27 8.11 1.62 -0.28
C ILE A 27 8.54 0.53 0.71
N PRO A 28 9.77 0.58 1.25
CA PRO A 28 10.25 -0.45 2.15
C PRO A 28 9.44 -0.48 3.44
N ALA A 29 9.21 -1.70 3.93
CA ALA A 29 8.45 -2.01 5.15
C ALA A 29 6.99 -1.54 5.14
N LEU A 30 6.39 -1.28 3.97
CA LEU A 30 4.96 -1.08 3.83
C LEU A 30 4.31 -2.40 3.40
N ALA A 31 3.35 -2.89 4.18
CA ALA A 31 2.53 -4.03 3.78
C ALA A 31 1.46 -3.56 2.78
N VAL A 32 1.32 -4.26 1.65
CA VAL A 32 0.40 -3.89 0.56
C VAL A 32 -0.39 -5.11 0.12
N GLU A 33 -1.70 -4.95 -0.05
CA GLU A 33 -2.59 -5.98 -0.58
C GLU A 33 -3.42 -5.44 -1.76
N ASN A 34 -3.75 -6.32 -2.71
CA ASN A 34 -4.70 -6.04 -3.78
C ASN A 34 -5.90 -6.96 -3.65
N TRP A 35 -7.09 -6.38 -3.47
CA TRP A 35 -8.34 -7.12 -3.33
C TRP A 35 -9.17 -7.19 -4.61
N VAL A 36 -8.71 -6.55 -5.69
CA VAL A 36 -9.37 -6.71 -6.99
C VAL A 36 -9.10 -8.13 -7.46
N GLY A 37 -10.16 -8.95 -7.47
CA GLY A 37 -10.09 -10.30 -8.03
C GLY A 37 -9.74 -10.26 -9.51
N SER A 38 -8.99 -11.25 -9.98
CA SER A 38 -8.83 -11.49 -11.41
C SER A 38 -10.16 -12.03 -11.95
N GLU A 39 -10.91 -11.20 -12.67
CA GLU A 39 -11.93 -11.65 -13.61
C GLU A 39 -11.29 -12.02 -14.95
#